data_AF-A0A443PM17-F1
#
_entry.id   AF-A0A443PM17-F1
#
_cell.length_a   1.000
_cell.length_b   1.000
_cell.length_c   1.000
_cell.angle_alpha   90.00
_cell.angle_beta   90.00
_cell.angle_gamma   90.00
#
_symmetry.space_group_name_H-M   'P 1'
#
loop_
_entity.id
_entity.type
_entity.pdbx_description
1 polymer ?
#
loop_
_entity_poly.entity_id
_entity_poly.type
_entity_poly.pdbx_seq_one_letter_code
_entity_poly.pdbx_strand_id
1 'polypeptide(L)'
;MAKATAFLFLSLFLLLSISSQSRLVPDTSSNSNLSSDGIFHEPRLLFLESSPPFETCKQAYGILPCSTTFWGNLLIVPVYGYFTFSASKYISSGSELLLEILGSGFVGGVFLPIADALPNAIYLDSLKVKRLLRNRFRLEWGCLLGQPSCFLTLLWGSCVVVGKCDLVNSTSSDSQDSKRCSLKGSGVTTDAATSHAAKIMIISVIPFIVVQLPKVFHISSGSRIAVLISLFLAVAFLISYCAYQVVRPRIQKRRVEYVKRKHIMSGFIRHMHKTAMGRLLDENGKPNKPVIDKLFHRLDLNHDEHASLEELTALIAGINFLNIDLDKEDAIKKVMVLMDDFDSSGDRLIDEKEFFNGISRWLEEAKRSVVQEGSSTKKFDDFHAKTWEEYYETDDSNDENAEGVKTPTRVSIKAGLMLLLGTVIAVAFADPLVDSVTDFSNATNIPSFFISFIAMPLATHSREAMSAIIFARRKKQRTTSLTFSEIYGGVTTNNLICLAVFLALVYVRHLTWDFSAEVLVILIVCIVMGLFTSLSTTFPLWTCFVAYSLYPFSLVLLGELQVFDRAETAELRQSRAAGLWPS
;
A
#
# COMPACT_ATOMS: atom_id res chain seq x y z
N MET A 1 7.68 -13.19 15.89
CA MET A 1 8.30 -13.54 14.60
C MET A 1 9.02 -12.36 13.94
N ALA A 2 8.40 -11.17 13.77
CA ALA A 2 9.07 -10.00 13.16
C ALA A 2 10.39 -9.53 13.81
N LYS A 3 10.53 -9.67 15.14
CA LYS A 3 11.78 -9.34 15.85
C LYS A 3 12.91 -10.34 15.57
N ALA A 4 12.58 -11.63 15.39
CA ALA A 4 13.56 -12.68 15.10
C ALA A 4 14.05 -12.60 13.65
N THR A 5 13.16 -12.28 12.70
CA THR A 5 13.53 -12.05 11.30
C THR A 5 14.38 -10.78 11.15
N ALA A 6 14.05 -9.69 11.84
CA ALA A 6 14.87 -8.48 11.84
C ALA A 6 16.28 -8.72 12.41
N PHE A 7 16.40 -9.54 13.46
CA PHE A 7 17.70 -9.92 14.03
C PHE A 7 18.51 -10.82 13.10
N LEU A 8 17.84 -11.72 12.37
CA LEU A 8 18.46 -12.56 11.34
C LEU A 8 18.97 -11.74 10.16
N PHE A 9 18.19 -10.76 9.68
CA PHE A 9 18.62 -9.85 8.62
C PHE A 9 19.74 -8.91 9.09
N LEU A 10 19.68 -8.41 10.32
CA LEU A 10 20.75 -7.61 10.91
C LEU A 10 22.03 -8.43 11.09
N SER A 11 21.94 -9.70 11.53
CA SER A 11 23.09 -10.57 11.67
C SER A 11 23.66 -10.96 10.29
N LEU A 12 22.81 -11.20 9.30
CA LEU A 12 23.24 -11.46 7.92
C LEU A 12 23.92 -10.21 7.31
N PHE A 13 23.37 -9.02 7.56
CA PHE A 13 23.98 -7.75 7.17
C PHE A 13 25.35 -7.54 7.82
N LEU A 14 25.47 -7.79 9.13
CA LEU A 14 26.75 -7.74 9.84
C LEU A 14 27.75 -8.79 9.35
N LEU A 15 27.30 -10.01 9.01
CA LEU A 15 28.16 -11.06 8.44
C LEU A 15 28.66 -10.72 7.04
N LEU A 16 27.84 -10.04 6.23
CA LEU A 16 28.24 -9.52 4.91
C LEU A 16 29.25 -8.36 5.04
N SER A 17 29.16 -7.54 6.07
CA SER A 17 30.15 -6.49 6.38
C SER A 17 31.51 -7.06 6.84
N ILE A 18 31.54 -8.27 7.41
CA ILE A 18 32.78 -8.93 7.87
C ILE A 18 33.49 -9.67 6.73
N SER A 19 32.76 -10.07 5.68
CA SER A 19 33.34 -10.76 4.51
C SER A 19 33.97 -9.81 3.48
N SER A 20 33.77 -8.49 3.60
CA SER A 20 34.63 -7.50 2.97
C SER A 20 35.93 -7.34 3.78
N GLN A 21 36.90 -8.21 3.52
CA GLN A 21 38.26 -8.01 4.03
C GLN A 21 38.83 -6.72 3.44
N SER A 22 38.91 -5.68 4.27
CA SER A 22 39.87 -4.60 4.11
C SER A 22 41.29 -5.19 4.12
N ARG A 23 41.93 -5.29 2.95
CA ARG A 23 43.40 -5.41 2.89
C ARG A 23 43.99 -4.10 3.38
N LEU A 24 44.29 -4.04 4.68
CA LEU A 24 45.24 -3.09 5.23
C LEU A 24 46.62 -3.44 4.67
N VAL A 25 47.17 -2.57 3.83
CA VAL A 25 48.59 -2.61 3.47
C VAL A 25 49.36 -2.10 4.69
N PRO A 26 50.25 -2.89 5.32
CA PRO A 26 51.08 -2.39 6.38
C PRO A 26 52.23 -1.58 5.78
N ASP A 27 52.28 -0.29 6.09
CA ASP A 27 53.46 0.54 5.90
C ASP A 27 54.58 0.00 6.79
N THR A 28 55.64 -0.54 6.20
CA THR A 28 56.88 -0.83 6.92
C THR A 28 58.07 -0.64 6.00
N SER A 29 58.70 0.53 6.07
CA SER A 29 60.17 0.63 6.17
C SER A 29 60.60 2.09 6.39
N SER A 30 60.93 2.42 7.64
CA SER A 30 61.81 3.53 8.01
C SER A 30 63.27 3.17 7.70
N ASN A 31 63.95 3.95 6.86
CA ASN A 31 65.15 4.74 7.21
C ASN A 31 66.07 5.07 6.02
N SER A 32 66.36 6.37 5.92
CA SER A 32 67.63 7.05 5.55
C SER A 32 68.35 6.65 4.25
N ASN A 33 68.44 7.59 3.29
CA ASN A 33 69.71 8.25 2.90
C ASN A 33 69.52 9.29 1.77
N LEU A 34 69.87 10.54 2.09
CA LEU A 34 70.60 11.61 1.35
C LEU A 34 70.29 12.05 -0.11
N SER A 35 70.52 13.36 -0.30
CA SER A 35 70.69 14.21 -1.52
C SER A 35 69.39 14.58 -2.27
N SER A 36 68.91 15.83 -2.36
CA SER A 36 69.50 17.12 -2.79
C SER A 36 70.18 17.07 -4.15
N ASP A 37 69.46 17.46 -5.21
CA ASP A 37 69.68 18.74 -5.91
C ASP A 37 68.61 18.93 -7.00
N GLY A 38 68.16 20.17 -7.18
CA GLY A 38 67.13 20.54 -8.15
C GLY A 38 67.64 20.62 -9.58
N ILE A 39 66.70 20.55 -10.54
CA ILE A 39 66.52 21.44 -11.70
C ILE A 39 65.56 20.77 -12.71
N PHE A 40 64.67 21.59 -13.24
CA PHE A 40 63.70 21.34 -14.31
C PHE A 40 64.24 20.47 -15.47
N HIS A 41 63.46 19.45 -15.84
CA HIS A 41 63.02 19.18 -17.22
C HIS A 41 62.02 18.02 -17.24
N GLU A 42 60.83 18.22 -17.84
CA GLU A 42 60.04 17.09 -18.32
C GLU A 42 60.86 16.26 -19.33
N PRO A 43 60.72 14.92 -19.30
CA PRO A 43 60.18 14.30 -20.49
C PRO A 43 59.16 13.19 -20.23
N ARG A 44 58.22 13.12 -21.18
CA ARG A 44 57.30 12.01 -21.46
C ARG A 44 57.90 10.63 -21.16
N LEU A 45 57.25 9.88 -20.28
CA LEU A 45 57.43 8.44 -20.20
C LEU A 45 56.07 7.76 -20.33
N LEU A 46 55.87 7.19 -21.53
CA LEU A 46 54.87 6.20 -21.89
C LEU A 46 54.81 5.12 -20.80
N PHE A 47 53.76 5.15 -19.99
CA PHE A 47 53.37 3.96 -19.23
C PHE A 47 52.27 3.25 -20.00
N LEU A 48 52.62 2.05 -20.47
CA LEU A 48 51.76 1.15 -21.21
C LEU A 48 50.41 0.99 -20.51
N GLU A 49 49.38 1.33 -21.26
CA GLU A 49 48.02 0.89 -21.10
C GLU A 49 47.98 -0.65 -21.17
N SER A 50 47.78 -1.31 -20.03
CA SER A 50 47.35 -2.71 -19.98
C SER A 50 46.69 -3.03 -18.64
N SER A 51 45.37 -2.78 -18.56
CA SER A 51 44.36 -3.55 -17.81
C SER A 51 43.03 -2.78 -17.90
N PRO A 52 41.89 -3.42 -18.24
CA PRO A 52 40.60 -2.75 -18.11
C PRO A 52 40.39 -2.45 -16.61
N PRO A 53 39.81 -1.31 -16.23
CA PRO A 53 39.49 -1.07 -14.83
C PRO A 53 38.49 -2.15 -14.41
N PHE A 54 38.86 -2.97 -13.42
CA PHE A 54 37.87 -3.73 -12.67
C PHE A 54 36.79 -2.72 -12.24
N GLU A 55 35.54 -2.92 -12.69
CA GLU A 55 34.41 -2.10 -12.26
C GLU A 55 34.24 -2.25 -10.74
N THR A 56 34.88 -1.36 -10.00
CA THR A 56 34.74 -1.29 -8.55
C THR A 56 33.37 -0.74 -8.25
N CYS A 57 32.53 -1.61 -7.69
CA CYS A 57 31.23 -1.24 -7.19
C CYS A 57 31.35 -0.05 -6.22
N LYS A 58 30.63 1.04 -6.48
CA LYS A 58 30.68 2.24 -5.65
C LYS A 58 29.70 2.09 -4.48
N GLN A 59 30.23 2.04 -3.26
CA GLN A 59 29.39 2.03 -2.06
C GLN A 59 28.57 3.32 -1.95
N ALA A 60 27.26 3.20 -1.75
CA ALA A 60 26.41 4.34 -1.46
C ALA A 60 26.81 4.96 -0.11
N TYR A 61 27.05 6.27 -0.12
CA TYR A 61 27.57 7.05 1.02
C TYR A 61 28.89 6.50 1.61
N GLY A 62 29.62 5.64 0.90
CA GLY A 62 30.88 5.02 1.36
C GLY A 62 30.75 3.95 2.44
N ILE A 63 29.53 3.64 2.90
CA ILE A 63 29.29 2.76 4.06
C ILE A 63 28.37 1.59 3.70
N LEU A 64 27.46 1.77 2.74
CA LEU A 64 26.47 0.75 2.40
C LEU A 64 27.04 -0.30 1.44
N PRO A 65 26.75 -1.61 1.67
CA PRO A 65 27.29 -2.69 0.86
C PRO A 65 26.80 -2.60 -0.58
N CYS A 66 27.65 -2.92 -1.54
CA CYS A 66 27.25 -2.92 -2.95
C CYS A 66 27.86 -4.13 -3.65
N SER A 67 27.23 -4.61 -4.73
CA SER A 67 27.74 -5.74 -5.51
C SER A 67 27.52 -5.56 -7.00
N THR A 68 28.47 -6.02 -7.80
CA THR A 68 28.30 -6.17 -9.26
C THR A 68 27.94 -7.62 -9.65
N THR A 69 27.90 -8.54 -8.67
CA THR A 69 27.62 -9.95 -8.92
C THR A 69 26.13 -10.27 -8.81
N PHE A 70 25.67 -11.26 -9.57
CA PHE A 70 24.30 -11.76 -9.49
C PHE A 70 23.89 -12.11 -8.05
N TRP A 71 24.70 -12.92 -7.35
CA TRP A 71 24.39 -13.39 -6.00
C TRP A 71 24.42 -12.28 -4.95
N GLY A 72 25.37 -11.33 -5.07
CA GLY A 72 25.41 -10.19 -4.16
C GLY A 72 24.18 -9.30 -4.32
N ASN A 73 23.78 -9.01 -5.55
CA ASN A 73 22.58 -8.21 -5.81
C ASN A 73 21.28 -8.93 -5.44
N LEU A 74 21.23 -10.26 -5.62
CA LEU A 74 20.12 -11.09 -5.15
C LEU A 74 19.91 -11.00 -3.63
N LEU A 75 20.97 -10.76 -2.85
CA LEU A 75 20.90 -10.58 -1.40
C LEU A 75 20.65 -9.12 -0.99
N ILE A 76 21.28 -8.16 -1.66
CA ILE A 76 21.22 -6.74 -1.29
C ILE A 76 19.86 -6.12 -1.63
N VAL A 77 19.29 -6.43 -2.81
CA VAL A 77 18.00 -5.85 -3.24
C VAL A 77 16.86 -6.14 -2.24
N PRO A 78 16.65 -7.37 -1.74
CA PRO A 78 15.65 -7.63 -0.70
C PRO A 78 15.91 -6.90 0.62
N VAL A 79 17.17 -6.70 1.01
CA VAL A 79 17.54 -6.00 2.25
C VAL A 79 17.17 -4.52 2.15
N TYR A 80 17.53 -3.86 1.06
CA TYR A 80 17.11 -2.46 0.82
C TYR A 80 15.61 -2.33 0.59
N GLY A 81 15.00 -3.32 -0.05
CA GLY A 81 13.55 -3.44 -0.15
C GLY A 81 12.88 -3.49 1.23
N TYR A 82 13.44 -4.22 2.20
CA TYR A 82 12.93 -4.29 3.57
C TYR A 82 13.02 -2.96 4.33
N PHE A 83 14.11 -2.19 4.16
CA PHE A 83 14.22 -0.86 4.75
C PHE A 83 13.21 0.11 4.15
N THR A 84 13.00 0.05 2.83
CA THR A 84 12.00 0.85 2.13
C THR A 84 10.58 0.47 2.55
N PHE A 85 10.30 -0.83 2.71
CA PHE A 85 9.05 -1.33 3.30
C PHE A 85 8.84 -0.79 4.72
N SER A 86 9.89 -0.77 5.54
CA SER A 86 9.84 -0.22 6.90
C SER A 86 9.57 1.29 6.90
N ALA A 87 10.14 2.03 5.95
CA ALA A 87 9.85 3.45 5.75
C ALA A 87 8.36 3.67 5.42
N SER A 88 7.83 2.95 4.43
CA SER A 88 6.41 2.99 4.05
C SER A 88 5.51 2.69 5.26
N LYS A 89 5.87 1.72 6.10
CA LYS A 89 5.14 1.44 7.35
C LYS A 89 5.10 2.64 8.30
N TYR A 90 6.22 3.32 8.54
CA TYR A 90 6.25 4.49 9.43
C TYR A 90 5.51 5.68 8.83
N ILE A 91 5.62 5.91 7.52
CA ILE A 91 4.88 6.96 6.81
C ILE A 91 3.38 6.70 6.89
N SER A 92 2.95 5.47 6.61
CA SER A 92 1.55 5.05 6.68
C SER A 92 0.98 5.21 8.09
N SER A 93 1.66 4.71 9.13
CA SER A 93 1.19 4.86 10.52
C SER A 93 1.20 6.32 11.01
N GLY A 94 2.22 7.10 10.65
CA GLY A 94 2.28 8.53 11.00
C GLY A 94 1.16 9.33 10.31
N SER A 95 0.86 8.95 9.06
CA SER A 95 -0.22 9.53 8.27
C SER A 95 -1.60 9.18 8.83
N GLU A 96 -1.82 7.94 9.27
CA GLU A 96 -3.05 7.51 9.94
C GLU A 96 -3.32 8.31 11.22
N LEU A 97 -2.31 8.49 12.05
CA LEU A 97 -2.40 9.35 13.25
C LEU A 97 -2.73 10.81 12.91
N LEU A 98 -2.25 11.32 11.77
CA LEU A 98 -2.49 12.70 11.35
C LEU A 98 -3.91 12.91 10.78
N LEU A 99 -4.48 11.87 10.17
CA LEU A 99 -5.88 11.86 9.69
C LEU A 99 -6.89 11.97 10.81
N GLU A 100 -6.56 11.37 11.95
CA GLU A 100 -7.40 11.37 13.14
C GLU A 100 -7.50 12.78 13.73
N ILE A 101 -6.38 13.49 13.81
CA ILE A 101 -6.29 14.82 14.45
C ILE A 101 -6.92 15.93 13.60
N LEU A 102 -6.71 15.90 12.27
CA LEU A 102 -7.17 16.97 11.37
C LEU A 102 -8.45 16.60 10.60
N GLY A 103 -9.00 15.41 10.85
CA GLY A 103 -10.22 14.92 10.24
C GLY A 103 -10.06 14.32 8.84
N SER A 104 -11.02 13.45 8.52
CA SER A 104 -11.06 12.65 7.28
C SER A 104 -11.14 13.44 5.95
N GLY A 105 -11.50 14.73 6.00
CA GLY A 105 -11.70 15.56 4.82
C GLY A 105 -10.38 16.05 4.20
N PHE A 106 -9.73 17.02 4.83
CA PHE A 106 -8.53 17.66 4.29
C PHE A 106 -7.31 16.74 4.30
N VAL A 107 -7.05 16.04 5.41
CA VAL A 107 -5.85 15.20 5.51
C VAL A 107 -6.00 13.94 4.66
N GLY A 108 -7.18 13.33 4.63
CA GLY A 108 -7.45 12.16 3.79
C GLY A 108 -7.39 12.48 2.30
N GLY A 109 -8.00 13.60 1.90
CA GLY A 109 -8.11 13.98 0.50
C GLY A 109 -6.89 14.70 -0.09
N VAL A 110 -6.03 15.31 0.74
CA VAL A 110 -4.93 16.19 0.27
C VAL A 110 -3.58 15.79 0.87
N PHE A 111 -3.50 15.57 2.18
CA PHE A 111 -2.22 15.32 2.85
C PHE A 111 -1.66 13.92 2.56
N LEU A 112 -2.46 12.85 2.66
CA LEU A 112 -1.98 11.49 2.34
C LEU A 112 -1.50 11.37 0.90
N PRO A 113 -2.27 11.84 -0.11
CA PRO A 113 -1.80 11.82 -1.49
C PRO A 113 -0.45 12.53 -1.68
N ILE A 114 -0.23 13.65 -1.00
CA ILE A 114 1.04 14.41 -1.07
C ILE A 114 2.15 13.69 -0.28
N ALA A 115 1.84 13.09 0.87
CA ALA A 115 2.78 12.33 1.69
C ALA A 115 3.27 11.05 0.98
N ASP A 116 2.38 10.36 0.26
CA ASP A 116 2.75 9.20 -0.56
C ASP A 116 3.57 9.61 -1.79
N ALA A 117 3.40 10.85 -2.27
CA ALA A 117 4.17 11.40 -3.38
C ALA A 117 5.54 11.94 -2.99
N LEU A 118 5.76 12.26 -1.71
CA LEU A 118 7.01 12.84 -1.20
C LEU A 118 8.21 11.91 -1.43
N PRO A 119 8.17 10.61 -1.10
CA PRO A 119 9.23 9.67 -1.46
C PRO A 119 9.52 9.72 -2.96
N ASN A 120 8.48 9.60 -3.80
CA ASN A 120 8.60 9.62 -5.27
C ASN A 120 9.23 10.92 -5.79
N ALA A 121 8.92 12.07 -5.19
CA ALA A 121 9.53 13.36 -5.53
C ALA A 121 10.97 13.50 -5.04
N ILE A 122 11.32 12.92 -3.88
CA ILE A 122 12.67 12.95 -3.33
C ILE A 122 13.62 12.03 -4.11
N TYR A 123 13.14 10.88 -4.60
CA TYR A 123 13.89 10.05 -5.57
C TYR A 123 14.38 10.89 -6.77
N LEU A 124 13.63 11.91 -7.17
CA LEU A 124 13.89 12.72 -8.36
C LEU A 124 14.83 13.93 -8.14
N ASP A 125 15.18 14.30 -6.90
CA ASP A 125 16.03 15.46 -6.61
C ASP A 125 17.54 15.14 -6.53
N SER A 126 17.94 13.85 -6.49
CA SER A 126 19.36 13.45 -6.52
C SER A 126 20.06 13.67 -7.88
N LEU A 127 19.35 14.27 -8.84
CA LEU A 127 19.71 14.44 -10.26
C LEU A 127 20.66 15.62 -10.56
N LYS A 128 21.90 15.57 -10.03
CA LYS A 128 22.98 16.51 -10.38
C LYS A 128 23.79 16.14 -11.66
N VAL A 129 23.63 14.95 -12.26
CA VAL A 129 24.50 14.51 -13.39
C VAL A 129 23.73 14.01 -14.62
N LYS A 130 23.74 14.80 -15.72
CA LYS A 130 23.00 14.61 -16.99
C LYS A 130 23.09 13.22 -17.66
N ARG A 131 24.17 12.44 -17.52
CA ARG A 131 24.38 11.16 -18.26
C ARG A 131 23.89 9.90 -17.54
N LEU A 132 23.85 9.90 -16.21
CA LEU A 132 23.33 8.76 -15.40
C LEU A 132 21.80 8.79 -15.25
N LEU A 133 21.15 9.88 -15.70
CA LEU A 133 19.71 10.12 -15.53
C LEU A 133 18.81 9.07 -16.18
N ARG A 134 19.13 8.59 -17.39
CA ARG A 134 18.15 7.85 -18.21
C ARG A 134 17.77 6.49 -17.64
N ASN A 135 18.74 5.74 -17.11
CA ASN A 135 18.48 4.40 -16.57
C ASN A 135 17.80 4.48 -15.20
N ARG A 136 18.18 5.46 -14.36
CA ARG A 136 17.51 5.74 -13.08
C ARG A 136 16.07 6.19 -13.28
N PHE A 137 15.85 7.13 -14.19
CA PHE A 137 14.52 7.64 -14.53
C PHE A 137 13.60 6.55 -15.09
N ARG A 138 14.13 5.63 -15.91
CA ARG A 138 13.36 4.48 -16.43
C ARG A 138 13.02 3.48 -15.32
N LEU A 139 13.91 3.28 -14.36
CA LEU A 139 13.67 2.42 -13.19
C LEU A 139 12.59 3.01 -12.29
N GLU A 140 12.66 4.30 -11.99
CA GLU A 140 11.63 5.02 -11.23
C GLU A 140 10.27 4.97 -11.93
N TRP A 141 10.24 5.26 -13.23
CA TRP A 141 9.01 5.15 -14.03
C TRP A 141 8.43 3.72 -14.03
N GLY A 142 9.30 2.70 -14.01
CA GLY A 142 8.90 1.30 -13.86
C GLY A 142 8.13 1.02 -12.57
N CYS A 143 8.57 1.57 -11.43
CA CYS A 143 7.86 1.45 -10.17
C CYS A 143 6.47 2.11 -10.25
N LEU A 144 6.44 3.35 -10.74
CA LEU A 144 5.23 4.18 -10.79
C LEU A 144 4.13 3.55 -11.66
N LEU A 145 4.51 2.91 -12.76
CA LEU A 145 3.59 2.18 -13.65
C LEU A 145 3.30 0.75 -13.17
N GLY A 146 4.22 0.15 -12.43
CA GLY A 146 4.09 -1.18 -11.85
C GLY A 146 3.03 -1.25 -10.78
N GLN A 147 2.91 -0.22 -9.92
CA GLN A 147 1.94 -0.23 -8.82
C GLN A 147 0.49 -0.37 -9.30
N PRO A 148 -0.05 0.49 -10.18
CA PRO A 148 -1.43 0.36 -10.61
C PRO A 148 -1.68 -0.96 -11.36
N SER A 149 -0.69 -1.40 -12.14
CA SER A 149 -0.75 -2.68 -12.83
C SER A 149 -0.87 -3.84 -11.84
N CYS A 150 -0.03 -3.88 -10.80
CA CYS A 150 -0.05 -4.88 -9.74
C CYS A 150 -1.37 -4.84 -8.94
N PHE A 151 -1.85 -3.63 -8.62
CA PHE A 151 -3.06 -3.42 -7.83
C PHE A 151 -4.32 -3.88 -8.57
N LEU A 152 -4.45 -3.52 -9.84
CA LEU A 152 -5.62 -3.89 -10.67
C LEU A 152 -5.61 -5.35 -11.12
N THR A 153 -4.49 -6.06 -11.00
CA THR A 153 -4.37 -7.45 -11.47
C THR A 153 -4.20 -8.43 -10.31
N LEU A 154 -3.00 -8.48 -9.73
CA LEU A 154 -2.63 -9.42 -8.68
C LEU A 154 -3.39 -9.16 -7.38
N LEU A 155 -3.44 -7.90 -6.92
CA LEU A 155 -4.15 -7.59 -5.67
C LEU A 155 -5.66 -7.73 -5.85
N TRP A 156 -6.23 -7.11 -6.88
CA TRP A 156 -7.66 -7.18 -7.19
C TRP A 156 -8.13 -8.64 -7.36
N GLY A 157 -7.41 -9.44 -8.14
CA GLY A 157 -7.72 -10.86 -8.34
C GLY A 157 -7.64 -11.67 -7.03
N SER A 158 -6.65 -11.37 -6.18
CA SER A 158 -6.52 -12.01 -4.87
C SER A 158 -7.66 -11.65 -3.94
N CYS A 159 -8.12 -10.39 -3.94
CA CYS A 159 -9.29 -9.97 -3.18
C CYS A 159 -10.56 -10.71 -3.62
N VAL A 160 -10.75 -10.97 -4.93
CA VAL A 160 -11.88 -11.78 -5.43
C VAL A 160 -11.80 -13.23 -4.95
N VAL A 161 -10.63 -13.87 -5.08
CA VAL A 161 -10.43 -15.28 -4.68
C VAL A 161 -10.68 -15.45 -3.19
N VAL A 162 -10.16 -14.54 -2.39
CA VAL A 162 -10.13 -14.65 -0.95
C VAL A 162 -11.43 -14.16 -0.31
N GLY A 163 -12.09 -13.18 -0.92
CA GLY A 163 -13.39 -12.64 -0.49
C GLY A 163 -14.61 -13.39 -1.03
N LYS A 164 -14.42 -14.44 -1.84
CA LYS A 164 -15.50 -15.19 -2.47
C LYS A 164 -16.54 -15.69 -1.45
N CYS A 165 -17.80 -15.52 -1.83
CA CYS A 165 -18.99 -15.99 -1.13
C CYS A 165 -19.94 -16.65 -2.14
N ASP A 166 -20.93 -17.38 -1.66
CA ASP A 166 -21.95 -17.98 -2.51
C ASP A 166 -22.83 -16.91 -3.15
N LEU A 167 -22.99 -16.97 -4.48
CA LEU A 167 -23.92 -16.13 -5.21
C LEU A 167 -25.34 -16.73 -5.15
N VAL A 168 -26.28 -15.92 -4.68
CA VAL A 168 -27.73 -16.17 -4.68
C VAL A 168 -28.38 -15.01 -5.43
N ASN A 169 -29.11 -15.27 -6.52
CA ASN A 169 -29.76 -14.23 -7.34
C ASN A 169 -28.83 -13.07 -7.78
N SER A 170 -27.58 -13.38 -8.11
CA SER A 170 -26.55 -12.41 -8.52
C SER A 170 -26.04 -11.47 -7.42
N THR A 171 -26.34 -11.74 -6.15
CA THR A 171 -25.75 -11.08 -4.99
C THR A 171 -25.02 -12.11 -4.11
N SER A 172 -23.93 -11.70 -3.47
CA SER A 172 -23.16 -12.55 -2.57
C SER A 172 -23.82 -12.62 -1.19
N SER A 173 -24.02 -13.83 -0.67
CA SER A 173 -24.47 -14.06 0.71
C SER A 173 -23.29 -13.93 1.67
N ASP A 174 -23.32 -12.94 2.56
CA ASP A 174 -22.21 -12.63 3.46
C ASP A 174 -21.82 -13.84 4.34
N SER A 175 -20.52 -14.08 4.47
CA SER A 175 -19.91 -15.15 5.29
C SER A 175 -20.25 -16.60 4.87
N GLN A 176 -20.99 -16.81 3.79
CA GLN A 176 -21.36 -18.15 3.30
C GLN A 176 -20.49 -18.55 2.10
N ASP A 177 -19.76 -19.66 2.22
CA ASP A 177 -18.88 -20.21 1.17
C ASP A 177 -19.02 -21.74 1.12
N SER A 178 -20.23 -22.20 0.77
CA SER A 178 -20.52 -23.63 0.60
C SER A 178 -20.07 -24.14 -0.77
N LYS A 179 -20.08 -23.29 -1.80
CA LYS A 179 -19.70 -23.63 -3.18
C LYS A 179 -18.21 -23.42 -3.40
N ARG A 180 -17.38 -24.16 -2.65
CA ARG A 180 -15.91 -24.07 -2.56
C ARG A 180 -15.17 -23.51 -3.79
N CYS A 181 -15.43 -24.03 -5.00
CA CYS A 181 -14.79 -23.59 -6.25
C CYS A 181 -15.75 -23.41 -7.44
N SER A 182 -16.98 -22.94 -7.22
CA SER A 182 -17.88 -22.70 -8.35
C SER A 182 -17.50 -21.42 -9.11
N LEU A 183 -17.07 -21.55 -10.37
CA LEU A 183 -16.63 -20.43 -11.22
C LEU A 183 -17.67 -19.33 -11.41
N LYS A 184 -18.96 -19.70 -11.46
CA LYS A 184 -20.09 -18.77 -11.61
C LYS A 184 -21.00 -18.73 -10.38
N GLY A 185 -20.96 -19.76 -9.53
CA GLY A 185 -21.79 -19.86 -8.33
C GLY A 185 -21.17 -19.20 -7.09
N SER A 186 -19.92 -18.76 -7.16
CA SER A 186 -19.24 -18.03 -6.09
C SER A 186 -18.58 -16.77 -6.66
N GLY A 187 -18.48 -15.73 -5.83
CA GLY A 187 -17.96 -14.44 -6.24
C GLY A 187 -18.09 -13.40 -5.15
N VAL A 188 -17.91 -12.15 -5.53
CA VAL A 188 -17.97 -11.02 -4.60
C VAL A 188 -18.85 -9.93 -5.16
N THR A 189 -19.66 -9.32 -4.30
CA THR A 189 -20.49 -8.16 -4.66
C THR A 189 -19.96 -6.92 -3.98
N THR A 190 -19.99 -5.81 -4.68
CA THR A 190 -19.66 -4.47 -4.19
C THR A 190 -20.87 -3.56 -4.27
N ASP A 191 -20.82 -2.43 -3.59
CA ASP A 191 -21.87 -1.43 -3.67
C ASP A 191 -21.72 -0.51 -4.91
N ALA A 192 -22.77 0.26 -5.20
CA ALA A 192 -22.77 1.16 -6.35
C ALA A 192 -21.72 2.29 -6.22
N ALA A 193 -21.34 2.68 -4.99
CA ALA A 193 -20.31 3.70 -4.79
C ALA A 193 -18.91 3.20 -5.20
N THR A 194 -18.60 1.91 -5.00
CA THR A 194 -17.37 1.31 -5.52
C THR A 194 -17.30 1.41 -7.05
N SER A 195 -18.40 1.15 -7.76
CA SER A 195 -18.46 1.35 -9.22
C SER A 195 -18.23 2.81 -9.63
N HIS A 196 -18.71 3.79 -8.85
CA HIS A 196 -18.38 5.20 -9.09
C HIS A 196 -16.88 5.50 -8.92
N ALA A 197 -16.21 4.89 -7.94
CA ALA A 197 -14.77 5.03 -7.79
C ALA A 197 -14.01 4.46 -9.01
N ALA A 198 -14.46 3.32 -9.56
CA ALA A 198 -13.90 2.78 -10.80
C ALA A 198 -14.10 3.72 -12.01
N LYS A 199 -15.24 4.43 -12.10
CA LYS A 199 -15.47 5.45 -13.15
C LYS A 199 -14.49 6.62 -13.03
N ILE A 200 -14.24 7.11 -11.81
CA ILE A 200 -13.26 8.18 -11.55
C ILE A 200 -11.85 7.72 -11.96
N MET A 201 -11.52 6.45 -11.68
CA MET A 201 -10.24 5.86 -12.10
C MET A 201 -10.07 5.87 -13.62
N ILE A 202 -11.12 5.57 -14.43
CA ILE A 202 -11.03 5.68 -15.89
C ILE A 202 -10.74 7.11 -16.33
N ILE A 203 -11.37 8.11 -15.70
CA ILE A 203 -11.15 9.52 -16.02
C ILE A 203 -9.69 9.92 -15.79
N SER A 204 -9.03 9.34 -14.77
CA SER A 204 -7.60 9.61 -14.47
C SER A 204 -6.64 9.21 -15.60
N VAL A 205 -7.10 8.41 -16.56
CA VAL A 205 -6.32 7.90 -17.68
C VAL A 205 -6.21 8.93 -18.82
N ILE A 206 -7.10 9.93 -18.88
CA ILE A 206 -7.15 10.92 -19.98
C ILE A 206 -5.82 11.65 -20.19
N PRO A 207 -5.11 12.15 -19.15
CA PRO A 207 -3.81 12.79 -19.35
C PRO A 207 -2.78 11.84 -19.99
N PHE A 208 -2.76 10.56 -19.62
CA PHE A 208 -1.89 9.56 -20.27
C PHE A 208 -2.19 9.39 -21.75
N ILE A 209 -3.47 9.48 -22.17
CA ILE A 209 -3.85 9.44 -23.58
C ILE A 209 -3.32 10.68 -24.30
N VAL A 210 -3.50 11.87 -23.72
CA VAL A 210 -3.11 13.15 -24.32
C VAL A 210 -1.60 13.21 -24.59
N VAL A 211 -0.76 12.75 -23.65
CA VAL A 211 0.70 12.75 -23.85
C VAL A 211 1.14 11.78 -24.96
N GLN A 212 0.36 10.74 -25.28
CA GLN A 212 0.68 9.80 -26.36
C GLN A 212 0.31 10.28 -27.76
N LEU A 213 -0.65 11.21 -27.89
CA LEU A 213 -1.17 11.65 -29.20
C LEU A 213 -0.09 12.06 -30.22
N PRO A 214 0.97 12.80 -29.86
CA PRO A 214 2.00 13.18 -30.83
C PRO A 214 2.73 11.99 -31.46
N LYS A 215 2.95 10.90 -30.71
CA LYS A 215 3.61 9.69 -31.24
C LYS A 215 2.65 8.89 -32.11
N VAL A 216 1.36 8.86 -31.76
CA VAL A 216 0.30 8.20 -32.55
C VAL A 216 0.07 8.90 -33.89
N PHE A 217 0.12 10.22 -33.94
CA PHE A 217 -0.09 11.01 -35.16
C PHE A 217 1.21 11.40 -35.87
N HIS A 218 2.37 10.91 -35.43
CA HIS A 218 3.70 11.24 -35.98
C HIS A 218 4.00 12.76 -36.07
N ILE A 219 3.50 13.55 -35.11
CA ILE A 219 3.66 15.01 -35.07
C ILE A 219 4.95 15.36 -34.30
N SER A 220 6.07 15.54 -35.02
CA SER A 220 7.39 15.74 -34.39
C SER A 220 7.51 17.06 -33.59
N SER A 221 6.80 18.12 -34.00
CA SER A 221 6.85 19.45 -33.39
C SER A 221 5.91 19.62 -32.18
N GLY A 222 4.99 18.69 -31.95
CA GLY A 222 3.94 18.79 -30.94
C GLY A 222 4.24 18.13 -29.59
N SER A 223 5.33 17.36 -29.47
CA SER A 223 5.61 16.54 -28.28
C SER A 223 5.70 17.36 -26.99
N ARG A 224 6.43 18.49 -27.00
CA ARG A 224 6.57 19.35 -25.81
C ARG A 224 5.23 20.00 -25.42
N ILE A 225 4.43 20.40 -26.40
CA ILE A 225 3.12 21.01 -26.17
C ILE A 225 2.17 19.98 -25.56
N ALA A 226 2.18 18.74 -26.06
CA ALA A 226 1.37 17.66 -25.49
C ALA A 226 1.76 17.30 -24.06
N VAL A 227 3.07 17.27 -23.74
CA VAL A 227 3.56 17.10 -22.36
C VAL A 227 3.02 18.20 -21.45
N LEU A 228 3.05 19.46 -21.91
CA LEU A 228 2.54 20.59 -21.13
C LEU A 228 1.01 20.55 -20.94
N ILE A 229 0.25 20.23 -21.99
CA ILE A 229 -1.21 20.08 -21.91
C ILE A 229 -1.57 18.93 -20.95
N SER A 230 -0.89 17.78 -21.09
CA SER A 230 -1.09 16.64 -20.22
C SER A 230 -0.73 16.96 -18.76
N LEU A 231 0.32 17.75 -18.52
CA LEU A 231 0.70 18.20 -17.18
C LEU A 231 -0.41 19.05 -16.57
N PHE A 232 -0.92 20.03 -17.32
CA PHE A 232 -2.01 20.88 -16.85
C PHE A 232 -3.28 20.06 -16.55
N LEU A 233 -3.62 19.10 -17.43
CA LEU A 233 -4.75 18.20 -17.21
C LEU A 233 -4.55 17.31 -15.97
N ALA A 234 -3.36 16.73 -15.78
CA ALA A 234 -3.06 15.89 -14.62
C ALA A 234 -3.17 16.68 -13.31
N VAL A 235 -2.63 17.90 -13.26
CA VAL A 235 -2.72 18.79 -12.10
C VAL A 235 -4.16 19.24 -11.85
N ALA A 236 -4.91 19.62 -12.90
CA ALA A 236 -6.31 20.01 -12.77
C ALA A 236 -7.18 18.87 -12.25
N PHE A 237 -6.97 17.65 -12.76
CA PHE A 237 -7.68 16.45 -12.30
C PHE A 237 -7.28 16.09 -10.87
N LEU A 238 -6.00 16.23 -10.51
CA LEU A 238 -5.54 16.03 -9.14
C LEU A 238 -6.24 16.99 -8.17
N ILE A 239 -6.25 18.29 -8.48
CA ILE A 239 -6.93 19.30 -7.65
C ILE A 239 -8.43 19.01 -7.56
N SER A 240 -9.07 18.67 -8.69
CA SER A 240 -10.49 18.31 -8.72
C SER A 240 -10.79 17.06 -7.89
N TYR A 241 -9.94 16.05 -7.96
CA TYR A 241 -10.07 14.81 -7.20
C TYR A 241 -9.84 15.04 -5.70
N CYS A 242 -8.83 15.82 -5.33
CA CYS A 242 -8.60 16.25 -3.95
C CYS A 242 -9.81 17.02 -3.41
N ALA A 243 -10.36 17.98 -4.16
CA ALA A 243 -11.56 18.71 -3.79
C ALA A 243 -12.78 17.78 -3.63
N TYR A 244 -12.95 16.81 -4.55
CA TYR A 244 -14.00 15.79 -4.45
C TYR A 244 -13.86 14.95 -3.17
N GLN A 245 -12.64 14.53 -2.82
CA GLN A 245 -12.38 13.77 -1.59
C GLN A 245 -12.66 14.60 -0.32
N VAL A 246 -12.32 15.88 -0.32
CA VAL A 246 -12.59 16.79 0.81
C VAL A 246 -14.10 16.99 1.00
N VAL A 247 -14.86 17.22 -0.09
CA VAL A 247 -16.32 17.45 -0.02
C VAL A 247 -17.09 16.16 0.28
N ARG A 248 -16.61 15.02 -0.22
CA ARG A 248 -17.24 13.70 -0.06
C ARG A 248 -16.18 12.69 0.42
N PRO A 249 -15.75 12.71 1.70
CA PRO A 249 -14.76 11.77 2.24
C PRO A 249 -15.38 10.38 2.47
N ARG A 250 -15.95 9.77 1.42
CA ARG A 250 -16.73 8.53 1.49
C ARG A 250 -15.88 7.32 1.82
N ILE A 251 -14.69 7.23 1.22
CA ILE A 251 -13.75 6.13 1.47
C ILE A 251 -13.27 6.20 2.92
N GLN A 252 -12.85 7.39 3.35
CA GLN A 252 -12.34 7.62 4.70
C GLN A 252 -13.43 7.42 5.77
N LYS A 253 -14.66 7.92 5.56
CA LYS A 253 -15.80 7.67 6.47
C LYS A 253 -16.11 6.19 6.63
N ARG A 254 -16.12 5.42 5.54
CA ARG A 254 -16.36 3.97 5.59
C ARG A 254 -15.28 3.23 6.38
N ARG A 255 -14.01 3.64 6.23
CA ARG A 255 -12.89 3.10 6.99
C ARG A 255 -13.06 3.38 8.48
N VAL A 256 -13.40 4.61 8.83
CA VAL A 256 -13.66 5.03 10.20
C VAL A 256 -14.83 4.24 10.81
N GLU A 257 -15.99 4.20 10.15
CA GLU A 257 -17.16 3.45 10.64
C GLU A 257 -16.87 1.96 10.84
N TYR A 258 -16.07 1.35 9.94
CA TYR A 258 -15.66 -0.04 10.09
C TYR A 258 -14.80 -0.25 11.34
N VAL A 259 -13.79 0.61 11.56
CA VAL A 259 -12.92 0.52 12.73
C VAL A 259 -13.71 0.74 14.01
N LYS A 260 -14.63 1.73 14.03
CA LYS A 260 -15.55 1.97 15.14
C LYS A 260 -16.36 0.73 15.50
N ARG A 261 -17.00 0.09 14.52
CA ARG A 261 -17.75 -1.16 14.73
C ARG A 261 -16.86 -2.25 15.34
N LYS A 262 -15.66 -2.45 14.79
CA LYS A 262 -14.73 -3.48 15.23
C LYS A 262 -14.29 -3.26 16.68
N HIS A 263 -14.10 -2.00 17.07
CA HIS A 263 -13.78 -1.62 18.43
C HIS A 263 -14.92 -1.92 19.41
N ILE A 264 -16.14 -1.46 19.08
CA ILE A 264 -17.35 -1.73 19.89
C ILE A 264 -17.53 -3.22 20.10
N MET A 265 -17.44 -4.01 19.03
CA MET A 265 -17.49 -5.48 19.09
C MET A 265 -16.44 -6.04 20.06
N SER A 266 -15.19 -5.61 19.94
CA SER A 266 -14.11 -6.13 20.79
C SER A 266 -14.29 -5.79 22.27
N GLY A 267 -14.71 -4.56 22.60
CA GLY A 267 -14.95 -4.13 23.97
C GLY A 267 -16.17 -4.83 24.58
N PHE A 268 -17.23 -5.03 23.78
CA PHE A 268 -18.39 -5.79 24.23
C PHE A 268 -18.05 -7.26 24.51
N ILE A 269 -17.36 -7.94 23.60
CA ILE A 269 -16.90 -9.33 23.81
C ILE A 269 -16.02 -9.42 25.06
N ARG A 270 -15.07 -8.49 25.24
CA ARG A 270 -14.18 -8.48 26.40
C ARG A 270 -14.94 -8.30 27.69
N HIS A 271 -15.91 -7.39 27.73
CA HIS A 271 -16.76 -7.18 28.90
C HIS A 271 -17.55 -8.44 29.22
N MET A 272 -18.27 -9.00 28.24
CA MET A 272 -19.02 -10.23 28.40
C MET A 272 -18.13 -11.39 28.85
N HIS A 273 -16.89 -11.47 28.36
CA HIS A 273 -15.92 -12.49 28.76
C HIS A 273 -15.54 -12.37 30.23
N LYS A 274 -15.32 -11.14 30.71
CA LYS A 274 -15.05 -10.87 32.13
C LYS A 274 -16.28 -11.19 33.00
N THR A 275 -17.46 -10.74 32.59
CA THR A 275 -18.73 -10.98 33.31
C THR A 275 -19.07 -12.47 33.37
N ALA A 276 -18.75 -13.22 32.33
CA ALA A 276 -18.89 -14.68 32.26
C ALA A 276 -17.74 -15.46 32.95
N MET A 277 -16.79 -14.79 33.62
CA MET A 277 -15.60 -15.40 34.22
C MET A 277 -14.80 -16.29 33.24
N GLY A 278 -14.76 -15.88 31.98
CA GLY A 278 -14.05 -16.58 30.90
C GLY A 278 -14.74 -17.82 30.33
N ARG A 279 -16.01 -18.07 30.69
CA ARG A 279 -16.78 -19.24 30.24
C ARG A 279 -17.72 -18.97 29.05
N LEU A 280 -17.47 -17.89 28.29
CA LEU A 280 -18.20 -17.59 27.05
C LEU A 280 -18.04 -18.69 25.98
N LEU A 281 -16.92 -19.41 26.03
CA LEU A 281 -16.68 -20.59 25.21
C LEU A 281 -16.71 -21.84 26.09
N ASP A 282 -17.22 -22.94 25.54
CA ASP A 282 -17.12 -24.27 26.14
C ASP A 282 -15.70 -24.85 25.97
N GLU A 283 -15.47 -26.03 26.54
CA GLU A 283 -14.18 -26.74 26.45
C GLU A 283 -13.79 -27.13 25.00
N ASN A 284 -14.77 -27.19 24.10
CA ASN A 284 -14.58 -27.46 22.67
C ASN A 284 -14.35 -26.17 21.86
N GLY A 285 -14.31 -25.02 22.51
CA GLY A 285 -14.16 -23.72 21.87
C GLY A 285 -15.41 -23.27 21.09
N LYS A 286 -16.61 -23.79 21.37
CA LYS A 286 -17.89 -23.30 20.83
C LYS A 286 -18.56 -22.32 21.80
N PRO A 287 -19.43 -21.41 21.32
CA PRO A 287 -20.20 -20.52 22.18
C PRO A 287 -21.00 -21.29 23.24
N ASN A 288 -20.84 -20.92 24.51
CA ASN A 288 -21.47 -21.61 25.63
C ASN A 288 -22.90 -21.09 25.85
N LYS A 289 -23.88 -21.76 25.23
CA LYS A 289 -25.29 -21.38 25.25
C LYS A 289 -25.84 -21.06 26.66
N PRO A 290 -25.78 -21.94 27.67
CA PRO A 290 -26.35 -21.63 28.98
C PRO A 290 -25.69 -20.44 29.69
N VAL A 291 -24.44 -20.09 29.35
CA VAL A 291 -23.78 -18.89 29.89
C VAL A 291 -24.24 -17.64 29.15
N ILE A 292 -24.41 -17.71 27.83
CA ILE A 292 -24.89 -16.60 27.00
C ILE A 292 -26.35 -16.28 27.32
N ASP A 293 -27.21 -17.28 27.43
CA ASP A 293 -28.63 -17.14 27.81
C ASP A 293 -28.73 -16.47 29.21
N LYS A 294 -27.87 -16.88 30.16
CA LYS A 294 -27.80 -16.24 31.49
C LYS A 294 -27.33 -14.78 31.43
N LEU A 295 -26.51 -14.40 30.46
CA LEU A 295 -26.11 -13.01 30.27
C LEU A 295 -27.24 -12.20 29.62
N PHE A 296 -28.01 -12.79 28.71
CA PHE A 296 -29.20 -12.18 28.14
C PHE A 296 -30.24 -11.86 29.22
N HIS A 297 -30.56 -12.81 30.09
CA HIS A 297 -31.48 -12.57 31.22
C HIS A 297 -30.98 -11.56 32.26
N ARG A 298 -29.68 -11.22 32.25
CA ARG A 298 -29.14 -10.12 33.07
C ARG A 298 -29.23 -8.76 32.38
N LEU A 299 -29.35 -8.76 31.07
CA LEU A 299 -29.53 -7.57 30.23
C LEU A 299 -31.01 -7.16 30.17
N ASP A 300 -31.90 -8.15 30.05
CA ASP A 300 -33.35 -8.01 30.11
C ASP A 300 -33.78 -7.71 31.56
N LEU A 301 -33.86 -6.41 31.88
CA LEU A 301 -34.16 -5.88 33.21
C LEU A 301 -35.66 -5.86 33.48
N ASN A 302 -36.46 -5.65 32.44
CA ASN A 302 -37.92 -5.58 32.53
C ASN A 302 -38.60 -6.95 32.36
N HIS A 303 -37.82 -8.00 32.04
CA HIS A 303 -38.27 -9.38 31.82
C HIS A 303 -39.29 -9.51 30.69
N ASP A 304 -39.15 -8.71 29.64
CA ASP A 304 -40.01 -8.75 28.47
C ASP A 304 -39.54 -9.73 27.38
N GLU A 305 -38.48 -10.52 27.66
CA GLU A 305 -37.81 -11.46 26.76
C GLU A 305 -37.09 -10.82 25.57
N HIS A 306 -36.97 -9.49 25.56
CA HIS A 306 -36.27 -8.73 24.54
C HIS A 306 -35.23 -7.82 25.19
N ALA A 307 -34.19 -7.43 24.44
CA ALA A 307 -33.30 -6.37 24.85
C ALA A 307 -33.62 -5.10 24.06
N SER A 308 -34.16 -4.11 24.77
CA SER A 308 -34.53 -2.81 24.23
C SER A 308 -33.33 -1.87 24.03
N LEU A 309 -33.53 -0.78 23.29
CA LEU A 309 -32.53 0.27 23.12
C LEU A 309 -32.09 0.83 24.48
N GLU A 310 -33.03 1.01 25.40
CA GLU A 310 -32.81 1.57 26.73
C GLU A 310 -31.96 0.64 27.60
N GLU A 311 -32.22 -0.66 27.59
CA GLU A 311 -31.45 -1.66 28.36
C GLU A 311 -30.04 -1.82 27.80
N LEU A 312 -29.89 -1.82 26.48
CA LEU A 312 -28.57 -1.81 25.84
C LEU A 312 -27.82 -0.50 26.12
N THR A 313 -28.51 0.64 26.16
CA THR A 313 -27.91 1.94 26.51
C THR A 313 -27.46 1.93 27.96
N ALA A 314 -28.27 1.39 28.88
CA ALA A 314 -27.92 1.23 30.29
C ALA A 314 -26.73 0.28 30.47
N LEU A 315 -26.68 -0.82 29.70
CA LEU A 315 -25.53 -1.72 29.68
C LEU A 315 -24.28 -1.01 29.16
N ILE A 316 -24.34 -0.34 28.00
CA ILE A 316 -23.17 0.36 27.44
C ILE A 316 -22.70 1.50 28.34
N ALA A 317 -23.61 2.21 29.02
CA ALA A 317 -23.28 3.25 29.99
C ALA A 317 -22.69 2.65 31.29
N GLY A 318 -23.21 1.52 31.76
CA GLY A 318 -22.74 0.83 32.97
C GLY A 318 -21.45 0.04 32.76
N ILE A 319 -21.20 -0.41 31.53
CA ILE A 319 -19.88 -0.83 31.10
C ILE A 319 -19.08 0.47 30.97
N ASN A 320 -18.31 0.83 32.01
CA ASN A 320 -17.20 1.79 31.86
C ASN A 320 -16.23 1.20 30.83
N PHE A 321 -16.55 1.35 29.55
CA PHE A 321 -15.80 0.79 28.44
C PHE A 321 -14.35 1.25 28.57
N LEU A 322 -14.16 2.46 29.12
CA LEU A 322 -12.98 2.98 29.81
C LEU A 322 -13.48 4.01 30.83
N ASN A 323 -12.64 4.44 31.76
CA ASN A 323 -12.89 5.58 32.66
C ASN A 323 -13.02 6.91 31.88
N ILE A 324 -14.08 7.04 31.09
CA ILE A 324 -14.49 8.19 30.30
C ILE A 324 -15.99 8.28 30.54
N ASP A 325 -16.48 9.43 31.03
CA ASP A 325 -17.91 9.69 31.08
C ASP A 325 -18.45 9.61 29.64
N LEU A 326 -19.21 8.56 29.35
CA LEU A 326 -19.86 8.40 28.06
C LEU A 326 -20.95 9.45 27.96
N ASP A 327 -20.82 10.38 27.01
CA ASP A 327 -21.95 11.22 26.64
C ASP A 327 -23.12 10.33 26.17
N LYS A 328 -24.34 10.72 26.51
CA LYS A 328 -25.56 9.99 26.14
C LYS A 328 -25.65 9.78 24.63
N GLU A 329 -25.22 10.76 23.84
CA GLU A 329 -25.21 10.63 22.38
C GLU A 329 -24.22 9.58 21.87
N ASP A 330 -23.05 9.43 22.50
CA ASP A 330 -22.06 8.44 22.11
C ASP A 330 -22.49 7.02 22.52
N ALA A 331 -23.12 6.88 23.70
CA ALA A 331 -23.75 5.64 24.11
C ALA A 331 -24.83 5.20 23.11
N ILE A 332 -25.73 6.11 22.70
CA ILE A 332 -26.78 5.83 21.71
C ILE A 332 -26.17 5.40 20.37
N LYS A 333 -25.12 6.08 19.88
CA LYS A 333 -24.43 5.69 18.63
C LYS A 333 -23.85 4.28 18.72
N LYS A 334 -23.24 3.92 19.85
CA LYS A 334 -22.69 2.57 20.07
C LYS A 334 -23.79 1.51 20.12
N VAL A 335 -24.92 1.80 20.76
CA VAL A 335 -26.09 0.90 20.79
C VAL A 335 -26.66 0.71 19.40
N MET A 336 -26.82 1.78 18.60
CA MET A 336 -27.32 1.66 17.23
C MET A 336 -26.45 0.74 16.36
N VAL A 337 -25.12 0.76 16.55
CA VAL A 337 -24.21 -0.16 15.85
C VAL A 337 -24.39 -1.61 16.31
N LEU A 338 -24.69 -1.82 17.59
CA LEU A 338 -25.02 -3.13 18.17
C LEU A 338 -26.33 -3.67 17.61
N MET A 339 -27.36 -2.83 17.56
CA MET A 339 -28.66 -3.17 16.97
C MET A 339 -28.50 -3.56 15.49
N ASP A 340 -27.79 -2.78 14.67
CA ASP A 340 -27.54 -3.10 13.26
C ASP A 340 -26.83 -4.46 13.05
N ASP A 341 -26.06 -4.93 14.04
CA ASP A 341 -25.45 -6.26 13.98
C ASP A 341 -26.39 -7.35 14.51
N PHE A 342 -27.15 -7.13 15.58
CA PHE A 342 -27.86 -8.19 16.29
C PHE A 342 -29.31 -8.36 15.82
N ASP A 343 -30.03 -7.26 15.61
CA ASP A 343 -31.42 -7.23 15.17
C ASP A 343 -31.50 -7.70 13.71
N SER A 344 -31.88 -8.96 13.53
CA SER A 344 -31.99 -9.60 12.22
C SER A 344 -33.43 -9.51 11.69
N SER A 345 -34.40 -9.33 12.58
CA SER A 345 -35.82 -9.20 12.30
C SER A 345 -36.22 -7.78 11.83
N GLY A 346 -35.45 -6.77 12.23
CA GLY A 346 -35.64 -5.34 11.93
C GLY A 346 -36.69 -4.65 12.80
N ASP A 347 -37.08 -5.25 13.93
CA ASP A 347 -38.11 -4.73 14.84
C ASP A 347 -37.56 -3.79 15.93
N ARG A 348 -36.23 -3.55 15.94
CA ARG A 348 -35.50 -2.75 16.93
C ARG A 348 -35.54 -3.32 18.35
N LEU A 349 -35.83 -4.61 18.49
CA LEU A 349 -35.71 -5.38 19.70
C LEU A 349 -34.72 -6.51 19.42
N ILE A 350 -33.98 -6.96 20.43
CA ILE A 350 -33.09 -8.13 20.27
C ILE A 350 -33.66 -9.27 21.09
N ASP A 351 -34.17 -10.30 20.43
CA ASP A 351 -34.63 -11.51 21.11
C ASP A 351 -33.46 -12.42 21.56
N GLU A 352 -33.73 -13.41 22.41
CA GLU A 352 -32.69 -14.32 22.93
C GLU A 352 -31.92 -15.06 21.81
N LYS A 353 -32.59 -15.42 20.72
CA LYS A 353 -31.97 -16.14 19.59
C LYS A 353 -31.09 -15.20 18.78
N GLU A 354 -31.54 -13.99 18.50
CA GLU A 354 -30.77 -12.93 17.85
C GLU A 354 -29.55 -12.57 18.68
N PHE A 355 -29.69 -12.44 19.99
CA PHE A 355 -28.60 -12.21 20.91
C PHE A 355 -27.57 -13.35 20.85
N PHE A 356 -28.02 -14.61 20.99
CA PHE A 356 -27.14 -15.77 20.94
C PHE A 356 -26.40 -15.87 19.59
N ASN A 357 -27.12 -15.65 18.48
CA ASN A 357 -26.55 -15.69 17.13
C ASN A 357 -25.55 -14.55 16.91
N GLY A 358 -25.89 -13.34 17.37
CA GLY A 358 -25.04 -12.15 17.30
C GLY A 358 -23.71 -12.36 18.04
N ILE A 359 -23.77 -12.77 19.30
CA ILE A 359 -22.59 -13.08 20.12
C ILE A 359 -21.77 -14.23 19.52
N SER A 360 -22.42 -15.30 19.07
CA SER A 360 -21.75 -16.43 18.43
C SER A 360 -20.96 -15.99 17.20
N ARG A 361 -21.56 -15.14 16.35
CA ARG A 361 -20.93 -14.59 15.15
C ARG A 361 -19.74 -13.69 15.50
N TRP A 362 -19.90 -12.82 16.49
CA TRP A 362 -18.85 -11.94 17.00
C TRP A 362 -17.67 -12.71 17.62
N LEU A 363 -17.94 -13.78 18.38
CA LEU A 363 -16.91 -14.66 18.94
C LEU A 363 -16.12 -15.39 17.84
N GLU A 364 -16.79 -15.90 16.81
CA GLU A 364 -16.12 -16.51 15.65
C GLU A 364 -15.26 -15.50 14.88
N GLU A 365 -15.76 -14.28 14.70
CA GLU A 365 -15.03 -13.19 14.04
C GLU A 365 -13.76 -12.79 14.81
N ALA A 366 -13.86 -12.70 16.14
CA ALA A 366 -12.74 -12.49 17.05
C ALA A 366 -11.72 -13.65 16.96
N LYS A 367 -12.18 -14.90 16.94
CA LYS A 367 -11.29 -16.07 16.79
C LYS A 367 -10.50 -16.05 15.48
N ARG A 368 -11.14 -15.71 14.36
CA ARG A 368 -10.51 -15.62 13.02
C ARG A 368 -9.49 -14.48 12.92
N SER A 369 -9.66 -13.45 13.73
CA SER A 369 -8.81 -12.25 13.68
C SER A 369 -7.48 -12.35 14.43
N VAL A 370 -7.34 -13.35 15.33
CA VAL A 370 -6.14 -13.59 16.14
C VAL A 370 -5.52 -14.93 15.72
N VAL A 371 -4.30 -14.86 15.18
CA VAL A 371 -3.58 -15.98 14.53
C VAL A 371 -2.86 -16.89 15.54
N GLN A 372 -2.84 -16.58 16.84
CA GLN A 372 -2.10 -17.38 17.83
C GLN A 372 -2.96 -18.37 18.62
N GLU A 373 -2.42 -19.58 18.79
CA GLU A 373 -2.86 -20.58 19.76
C GLU A 373 -2.42 -20.16 21.17
N GLY A 374 -3.40 -19.80 22.01
CA GLY A 374 -3.23 -19.44 23.40
C GLY A 374 -4.57 -19.51 24.13
N SER A 375 -4.55 -19.43 25.47
CA SER A 375 -5.77 -19.43 26.32
C SER A 375 -6.80 -18.38 25.84
N SER A 376 -8.09 -18.75 25.88
CA SER A 376 -9.22 -17.93 25.42
C SER A 376 -9.20 -16.50 25.97
N THR A 377 -8.86 -16.34 27.25
CA THR A 377 -8.76 -15.04 27.93
C THR A 377 -7.71 -14.14 27.29
N LYS A 378 -6.51 -14.68 27.02
CA LYS A 378 -5.40 -13.92 26.42
C LYS A 378 -5.71 -13.56 24.96
N LYS A 379 -6.49 -14.39 24.26
CA LYS A 379 -6.90 -14.17 22.87
C LYS A 379 -7.87 -13.00 22.72
N PHE A 380 -8.82 -12.84 23.65
CA PHE A 380 -9.78 -11.73 23.60
C PHE A 380 -9.19 -10.41 24.10
N ASP A 381 -8.29 -10.45 25.09
CA ASP A 381 -7.53 -9.27 25.49
C ASP A 381 -6.56 -8.80 24.38
N ASP A 382 -5.90 -9.71 23.66
CA ASP A 382 -5.05 -9.39 22.51
C ASP A 382 -5.86 -8.89 21.30
N PHE A 383 -7.04 -9.50 21.05
CA PHE A 383 -7.98 -9.00 20.06
C PHE A 383 -8.43 -7.57 20.38
N HIS A 384 -8.83 -7.33 21.63
CA HIS A 384 -9.21 -6.02 22.11
C HIS A 384 -8.06 -5.03 22.05
N ALA A 385 -6.83 -5.41 22.42
CA ALA A 385 -5.67 -4.52 22.32
C ALA A 385 -5.36 -4.15 20.87
N LYS A 386 -5.51 -5.08 19.93
CA LYS A 386 -5.30 -4.85 18.50
C LYS A 386 -6.38 -3.96 17.89
N THR A 387 -7.66 -4.19 18.21
CA THR A 387 -8.76 -3.31 17.78
C THR A 387 -8.73 -1.96 18.46
N TRP A 388 -8.22 -1.90 19.68
CA TRP A 388 -7.95 -0.68 20.43
C TRP A 388 -6.86 0.16 19.76
N GLU A 389 -5.74 -0.45 19.36
CA GLU A 389 -4.70 0.23 18.57
C GLU A 389 -5.27 0.75 17.24
N GLU A 390 -6.04 -0.06 16.50
CA GLU A 390 -6.67 0.39 15.24
C GLU A 390 -7.72 1.51 15.47
N TYR A 391 -8.45 1.50 16.59
CA TYR A 391 -9.49 2.47 16.94
C TYR A 391 -8.96 3.81 17.42
N TYR A 392 -7.93 3.79 18.27
CA TYR A 392 -7.16 4.98 18.69
C TYR A 392 -6.25 5.55 17.60
N GLU A 393 -6.21 4.92 16.43
CA GLU A 393 -5.61 5.46 15.20
C GLU A 393 -6.66 6.06 14.26
N THR A 394 -7.95 6.05 14.63
CA THR A 394 -9.07 6.34 13.71
C THR A 394 -10.22 7.17 14.30
N ASP A 395 -10.32 7.38 15.62
CA ASP A 395 -11.45 8.06 16.28
C ASP A 395 -11.00 8.94 17.46
N ASP A 396 -10.94 10.25 17.22
CA ASP A 396 -10.85 11.28 18.27
C ASP A 396 -12.20 12.01 18.37
N SER A 397 -13.04 11.61 19.34
CA SER A 397 -14.18 12.43 19.74
C SER A 397 -13.69 13.50 20.72
N ASN A 398 -13.64 14.75 20.24
CA ASN A 398 -13.55 15.96 21.05
C ASN A 398 -14.58 15.92 22.21
N ASP A 399 -14.14 15.88 23.47
CA ASP A 399 -14.43 16.96 24.41
C ASP A 399 -13.52 16.92 25.64
N GLU A 400 -13.22 18.11 26.14
CA GLU A 400 -12.36 18.41 27.28
C GLU A 400 -12.99 17.88 28.57
N ASN A 401 -12.43 16.82 29.15
CA ASN A 401 -12.27 16.60 30.61
C ASN A 401 -11.92 15.14 30.91
N ALA A 402 -10.63 14.81 30.81
CA ALA A 402 -10.09 13.65 31.52
C ALA A 402 -8.66 13.96 31.96
N GLU A 403 -8.47 14.12 33.26
CA GLU A 403 -7.16 14.20 33.88
C GLU A 403 -6.39 12.90 33.62
N GLY A 404 -5.43 13.01 32.71
CA GLY A 404 -4.54 11.96 32.25
C GLY A 404 -3.86 12.36 30.95
N VAL A 405 -3.39 13.61 30.88
CA VAL A 405 -2.87 14.32 29.70
C VAL A 405 -2.13 13.43 28.70
N LYS A 406 -2.83 12.98 27.66
CA LYS A 406 -2.27 12.86 26.32
C LYS A 406 -2.90 13.96 25.49
N THR A 407 -2.30 15.15 25.57
CA THR A 407 -2.67 16.31 24.76
C THR A 407 -2.66 15.89 23.27
N PRO A 408 -3.58 16.38 22.42
CA PRO A 408 -3.52 16.21 20.96
C PRO A 408 -2.12 16.54 20.41
N THR A 409 -1.41 17.46 21.05
CA THR A 409 0.00 17.79 20.81
C THR A 409 0.94 16.58 20.87
N ARG A 410 0.75 15.63 21.79
CA ARG A 410 1.58 14.43 21.92
C ARG A 410 1.33 13.44 20.78
N VAL A 411 0.08 13.31 20.34
CA VAL A 411 -0.29 12.46 19.19
C VAL A 411 0.25 13.10 17.90
N SER A 412 0.10 14.41 17.73
CA SER A 412 0.71 15.17 16.63
C SER A 412 2.23 15.07 16.59
N ILE A 413 2.90 15.16 17.74
CA ILE A 413 4.36 14.98 17.84
C ILE A 413 4.75 13.55 17.47
N LYS A 414 4.01 12.54 17.94
CA LYS A 414 4.25 11.14 17.58
C LYS A 414 4.06 10.91 16.07
N ALA A 415 2.98 11.44 15.50
CA ALA A 415 2.68 11.37 14.07
C ALA A 415 3.80 12.03 13.26
N GLY A 416 4.19 13.26 13.62
CA GLY A 416 5.29 13.99 13.00
C GLY A 416 6.63 13.26 13.09
N LEU A 417 6.95 12.66 14.24
CA LEU A 417 8.16 11.85 14.42
C LEU A 417 8.14 10.57 13.57
N MET A 418 7.00 9.89 13.45
CA MET A 418 6.85 8.71 12.59
C MET A 418 7.01 9.08 11.11
N LEU A 419 6.37 10.16 10.66
CA LEU A 419 6.52 10.68 9.29
C LEU A 419 7.97 11.08 9.00
N LEU A 420 8.61 11.79 9.91
CA LEU A 420 10.02 12.20 9.77
C LEU A 420 10.94 10.99 9.71
N LEU A 421 10.79 10.04 10.64
CA LEU A 421 11.59 8.82 10.67
C LEU A 421 11.42 8.01 9.38
N GLY A 422 10.18 7.81 8.94
CA GLY A 422 9.88 7.11 7.69
C GLY A 422 10.49 7.82 6.48
N THR A 423 10.39 9.15 6.41
CA THR A 423 10.99 9.95 5.34
C THR A 423 12.52 9.83 5.35
N VAL A 424 13.18 9.94 6.50
CA VAL A 424 14.64 9.81 6.62
C VAL A 424 15.11 8.42 6.15
N ILE A 425 14.41 7.35 6.54
CA ILE A 425 14.72 5.99 6.07
C ILE A 425 14.51 5.89 4.55
N ALA A 426 13.40 6.43 4.02
CA ALA A 426 13.13 6.41 2.59
C ALA A 426 14.26 7.11 1.81
N VAL A 427 14.67 8.32 2.22
CA VAL A 427 15.75 9.08 1.57
C VAL A 427 17.09 8.35 1.67
N ALA A 428 17.41 7.76 2.81
CA ALA A 428 18.70 7.09 3.02
C ALA A 428 18.85 5.79 2.21
N PHE A 429 17.75 5.07 1.94
CA PHE A 429 17.79 3.76 1.28
C PHE A 429 17.24 3.77 -0.16
N ALA A 430 16.67 4.90 -0.60
CA ALA A 430 16.22 5.15 -1.95
C ALA A 430 17.30 4.92 -3.02
N ASP A 431 18.37 5.74 -2.99
CA ASP A 431 19.46 5.67 -3.95
C ASP A 431 20.17 4.30 -3.96
N PRO A 432 20.53 3.71 -2.79
CA PRO A 432 21.13 2.37 -2.74
C PRO A 432 20.26 1.27 -3.37
N LEU A 433 18.94 1.34 -3.20
CA LEU A 433 18.01 0.38 -3.80
C LEU A 433 17.99 0.49 -5.32
N VAL A 434 17.91 1.71 -5.85
CA VAL A 434 17.95 2.00 -7.29
C VAL A 434 19.25 1.52 -7.91
N ASP A 435 20.39 1.76 -7.25
CA ASP A 435 21.70 1.32 -7.72
C ASP A 435 21.82 -0.21 -7.70
N SER A 436 21.37 -0.87 -6.63
CA SER A 436 21.40 -2.33 -6.54
C SER A 436 20.51 -3.02 -7.59
N VAL A 437 19.36 -2.43 -7.92
CA VAL A 437 18.49 -2.92 -9.00
C VAL A 437 19.13 -2.70 -10.37
N THR A 438 19.88 -1.61 -10.56
CA THR A 438 20.61 -1.34 -11.79
C THR A 438 21.77 -2.33 -11.96
N ASP A 439 22.51 -2.61 -10.90
CA ASP A 439 23.59 -3.60 -10.93
C ASP A 439 23.04 -5.02 -11.13
N PHE A 440 21.87 -5.34 -10.55
CA PHE A 440 21.17 -6.59 -10.81
C PHE A 440 20.71 -6.70 -12.28
N SER A 441 20.21 -5.60 -12.85
CA SER A 441 19.82 -5.50 -14.26
C SER A 441 21.01 -5.77 -15.18
N ASN A 442 22.17 -5.16 -14.89
CA ASN A 442 23.40 -5.38 -15.65
C ASN A 442 23.89 -6.83 -15.54
N ALA A 443 23.86 -7.42 -14.33
CA ALA A 443 24.30 -8.79 -14.10
C ALA A 443 23.38 -9.85 -14.75
N THR A 444 22.10 -9.55 -14.95
CA THR A 444 21.10 -10.47 -15.52
C THR A 444 20.77 -10.22 -16.99
N ASN A 445 21.24 -9.12 -17.57
CA ASN A 445 20.83 -8.62 -18.88
C ASN A 445 19.30 -8.37 -19.02
N ILE A 446 18.59 -8.24 -17.90
CA ILE A 446 17.16 -7.89 -17.88
C ILE A 446 17.05 -6.37 -17.74
N PRO A 447 16.26 -5.65 -18.56
CA PRO A 447 16.14 -4.21 -18.42
C PRO A 447 15.62 -3.78 -17.04
N SER A 448 16.26 -2.76 -16.44
CA SER A 448 15.96 -2.28 -15.09
C SER A 448 14.49 -1.89 -14.86
N PHE A 449 13.81 -1.46 -15.92
CA PHE A 449 12.37 -1.22 -15.91
C PHE A 449 11.57 -2.44 -15.44
N PHE A 450 11.82 -3.63 -16.00
CA PHE A 450 11.05 -4.84 -15.68
C PHE A 450 11.23 -5.25 -14.22
N ILE A 451 12.48 -5.18 -13.74
CA ILE A 451 12.80 -5.50 -12.36
C ILE A 451 12.06 -4.54 -11.43
N SER A 452 12.07 -3.23 -11.73
CA SER A 452 11.36 -2.23 -10.94
C SER A 452 9.84 -2.39 -10.98
N PHE A 453 9.27 -2.63 -12.17
CA PHE A 453 7.83 -2.81 -12.38
C PHE A 453 7.25 -3.97 -11.56
N ILE A 454 8.05 -5.01 -11.31
CA ILE A 454 7.64 -6.17 -10.53
C ILE A 454 8.02 -6.02 -9.05
N ALA A 455 9.30 -5.78 -8.77
CA ALA A 455 9.85 -5.86 -7.42
C ALA A 455 9.49 -4.63 -6.57
N MET A 456 9.46 -3.44 -7.17
CA MET A 456 9.32 -2.21 -6.39
C MET A 456 7.91 -2.07 -5.79
N PRO A 457 6.80 -2.29 -6.53
CA PRO A 457 5.47 -2.26 -5.94
C PRO A 457 5.27 -3.26 -4.79
N LEU A 458 5.92 -4.43 -4.87
CA LEU A 458 5.88 -5.43 -3.81
C LEU A 458 6.66 -4.97 -2.57
N ALA A 459 7.77 -4.24 -2.75
CA ALA A 459 8.54 -3.71 -1.64
C ALA A 459 7.84 -2.51 -0.97
N THR A 460 7.34 -1.56 -1.75
CA THR A 460 6.81 -0.28 -1.23
C THR A 460 5.35 -0.36 -0.77
N HIS A 461 4.53 -1.18 -1.41
CA HIS A 461 3.06 -1.24 -1.16
C HIS A 461 2.55 -2.58 -0.63
N SER A 462 3.42 -3.48 -0.17
CA SER A 462 2.97 -4.76 0.39
C SER A 462 2.10 -4.62 1.64
N ARG A 463 2.26 -3.55 2.44
CA ARG A 463 1.41 -3.30 3.61
C ARG A 463 -0.04 -3.06 3.20
N GLU A 464 -0.25 -2.19 2.21
CA GLU A 464 -1.57 -1.89 1.63
C GLU A 464 -2.18 -3.13 0.97
N ALA A 465 -1.38 -3.88 0.22
CA ALA A 465 -1.83 -5.13 -0.40
C ALA A 465 -2.27 -6.17 0.65
N MET A 466 -1.50 -6.32 1.74
CA MET A 466 -1.83 -7.27 2.81
C MET A 466 -3.06 -6.83 3.61
N SER A 467 -3.22 -5.54 3.91
CA SER A 467 -4.42 -5.04 4.59
C SER A 467 -5.67 -5.27 3.74
N ALA A 468 -5.60 -4.98 2.43
CA ALA A 468 -6.67 -5.24 1.48
C ALA A 468 -7.06 -6.73 1.43
N ILE A 469 -6.09 -7.65 1.37
CA ILE A 469 -6.36 -9.09 1.39
C ILE A 469 -7.00 -9.50 2.72
N ILE A 470 -6.47 -9.07 3.86
CA ILE A 470 -7.02 -9.38 5.20
C ILE A 470 -8.47 -8.88 5.31
N PHE A 471 -8.77 -7.75 4.70
CA PHE A 471 -10.10 -7.16 4.72
C PHE A 471 -11.09 -7.89 3.79
N ALA A 472 -10.63 -8.30 2.61
CA ALA A 472 -11.40 -9.16 1.70
C ALA A 472 -11.71 -10.53 2.32
N ARG A 473 -10.78 -11.11 3.11
CA ARG A 473 -10.98 -12.38 3.85
C ARG A 473 -12.19 -12.40 4.77
N ARG A 474 -12.70 -11.22 5.15
CA ARG A 474 -13.86 -11.11 6.03
C ARG A 474 -15.16 -11.52 5.35
N LYS A 475 -15.18 -11.65 4.02
CA LYS A 475 -16.33 -12.20 3.27
C LYS A 475 -17.63 -11.44 3.55
N LYS A 476 -17.54 -10.12 3.69
CA LYS A 476 -18.69 -9.22 3.81
C LYS A 476 -18.73 -8.26 2.63
N GLN A 477 -19.92 -7.91 2.18
CA GLN A 477 -20.12 -6.93 1.09
C GLN A 477 -19.52 -5.57 1.47
N ARG A 478 -19.76 -5.11 2.70
CA ARG A 478 -19.23 -3.81 3.19
C ARG A 478 -17.71 -3.81 3.19
N THR A 479 -17.09 -4.89 3.67
CA THR A 479 -15.63 -4.93 3.74
C THR A 479 -15.04 -4.95 2.34
N THR A 480 -15.57 -5.79 1.48
CA THR A 480 -15.05 -5.89 0.12
C THR A 480 -15.26 -4.61 -0.70
N SER A 481 -16.41 -3.94 -0.53
CA SER A 481 -16.68 -2.65 -1.19
C SER A 481 -15.67 -1.59 -0.78
N LEU A 482 -15.28 -1.53 0.49
CA LEU A 482 -14.24 -0.60 0.93
C LEU A 482 -12.87 -0.99 0.33
N THR A 483 -12.46 -2.26 0.37
CA THR A 483 -11.19 -2.71 -0.23
C THR A 483 -11.07 -2.32 -1.69
N PHE A 484 -12.10 -2.59 -2.50
CA PHE A 484 -12.06 -2.23 -3.92
C PHE A 484 -12.08 -0.72 -4.13
N SER A 485 -12.81 0.04 -3.31
CA SER A 485 -12.79 1.51 -3.37
C SER A 485 -11.41 2.09 -3.02
N GLU A 486 -10.72 1.50 -2.03
CA GLU A 486 -9.34 1.86 -1.67
C GLU A 486 -8.37 1.53 -2.81
N ILE A 487 -8.50 0.37 -3.46
CA ILE A 487 -7.69 0.00 -4.63
C ILE A 487 -7.89 1.02 -5.77
N TYR A 488 -9.13 1.32 -6.14
CA TYR A 488 -9.41 2.27 -7.24
C TYR A 488 -8.99 3.71 -6.88
N GLY A 489 -9.20 4.12 -5.64
CA GLY A 489 -8.78 5.42 -5.13
C GLY A 489 -7.25 5.55 -5.15
N GLY A 490 -6.52 4.54 -4.67
CA GLY A 490 -5.06 4.50 -4.68
C GLY A 490 -4.50 4.53 -6.10
N VAL A 491 -5.09 3.77 -7.03
CA VAL A 491 -4.71 3.82 -8.46
C VAL A 491 -4.94 5.20 -9.06
N THR A 492 -6.10 5.82 -8.78
CA THR A 492 -6.43 7.17 -9.28
C THR A 492 -5.43 8.21 -8.79
N THR A 493 -5.14 8.21 -7.48
CA THR A 493 -4.18 9.12 -6.85
C THR A 493 -2.79 8.93 -7.44
N ASN A 494 -2.31 7.68 -7.49
CA ASN A 494 -0.99 7.37 -8.01
C ASN A 494 -0.86 7.79 -9.49
N ASN A 495 -1.86 7.47 -10.32
CA ASN A 495 -1.89 7.85 -11.72
C ASN A 495 -1.77 9.37 -11.93
N LEU A 496 -2.55 10.17 -11.19
CA LEU A 496 -2.56 11.62 -11.35
C LEU A 496 -1.29 12.27 -10.81
N ILE A 497 -0.85 11.91 -9.61
CA ILE A 497 0.32 12.55 -8.98
C ILE A 497 1.60 12.14 -9.68
N CYS A 498 1.79 10.84 -9.90
CA CYS A 498 3.04 10.33 -10.46
C CYS A 498 3.20 10.79 -11.91
N LEU A 499 2.12 10.85 -12.68
CA LEU A 499 2.17 11.45 -14.01
C LEU A 499 2.44 12.96 -13.95
N ALA A 500 1.81 13.71 -13.04
CA ALA A 500 2.06 15.15 -12.93
C ALA A 500 3.53 15.46 -12.58
N VAL A 501 4.08 14.78 -11.59
CA VAL A 501 5.50 14.91 -11.19
C VAL A 501 6.41 14.56 -12.37
N PHE A 502 6.15 13.44 -13.04
CA PHE A 502 6.94 12.99 -14.17
C PHE A 502 6.92 13.97 -15.35
N LEU A 503 5.74 14.44 -15.76
CA LEU A 503 5.61 15.39 -16.85
C LEU A 503 6.24 16.74 -16.52
N ALA A 504 6.13 17.20 -15.27
CA ALA A 504 6.80 18.42 -14.81
C ALA A 504 8.32 18.31 -14.97
N LEU A 505 8.91 17.16 -14.61
CA LEU A 505 10.34 16.91 -14.76
C LEU A 505 10.78 16.83 -16.22
N VAL A 506 10.04 16.09 -17.05
CA VAL A 506 10.32 16.00 -18.49
C VAL A 506 10.31 17.40 -19.11
N TYR A 507 9.34 18.24 -18.73
CA TYR A 507 9.20 19.60 -19.22
C TYR A 507 10.35 20.52 -18.74
N VAL A 508 10.62 20.57 -17.43
CA VAL A 508 11.64 21.45 -16.83
C VAL A 508 13.06 21.06 -17.22
N ARG A 509 13.36 19.76 -17.33
CA ARG A 509 14.69 19.25 -17.70
C ARG A 509 14.88 19.14 -19.21
N HIS A 510 13.88 19.53 -20.01
CA HIS A 510 13.89 19.43 -21.47
C HIS A 510 14.23 18.02 -21.99
N LEU A 511 13.65 16.99 -21.36
CA LEU A 511 13.83 15.60 -21.78
C LEU A 511 12.88 15.27 -22.95
N THR A 512 13.29 14.33 -23.79
CA THR A 512 12.44 13.77 -24.84
C THR A 512 11.45 12.78 -24.26
N TRP A 513 10.21 12.81 -24.76
CA TRP A 513 9.18 11.84 -24.38
C TRP A 513 9.36 10.54 -25.16
N ASP A 514 10.04 9.57 -24.54
CA ASP A 514 10.36 8.27 -25.17
C ASP A 514 9.71 7.06 -24.46
N PHE A 515 8.76 7.30 -23.54
CA PHE A 515 8.15 6.27 -22.67
C PHE A 515 6.78 5.76 -23.16
N SER A 516 6.56 5.80 -24.47
CA SER A 516 5.24 5.53 -25.06
C SER A 516 4.81 4.07 -24.89
N ALA A 517 5.74 3.11 -24.98
CA ALA A 517 5.44 1.70 -24.83
C ALA A 517 5.03 1.38 -23.38
N GLU A 518 5.78 1.90 -22.41
CA GLU A 518 5.50 1.75 -20.99
C GLU A 518 4.13 2.33 -20.63
N VAL A 519 3.81 3.52 -21.14
CA VAL A 519 2.52 4.16 -20.85
C VAL A 519 1.36 3.42 -21.52
N LEU A 520 1.55 2.85 -22.70
CA LEU A 520 0.50 2.12 -23.41
C LEU A 520 0.06 0.87 -22.63
N VAL A 521 1.02 0.19 -21.98
CA VAL A 521 0.74 -0.96 -21.14
C VAL A 521 -0.17 -0.60 -19.97
N ILE A 522 0.11 0.51 -19.26
CA ILE A 522 -0.76 0.93 -18.15
C ILE A 522 -2.12 1.40 -18.64
N LEU A 523 -2.18 2.09 -19.79
CA LEU A 523 -3.44 2.54 -20.39
C LEU A 523 -4.37 1.34 -20.62
N ILE A 524 -3.85 0.25 -21.20
CA ILE A 524 -4.63 -0.96 -21.45
C ILE A 524 -5.12 -1.56 -20.13
N VAL A 525 -4.24 -1.72 -19.15
CA VAL A 525 -4.61 -2.31 -17.85
C VAL A 525 -5.70 -1.49 -17.15
N CYS A 526 -5.52 -0.18 -17.06
CA CYS A 526 -6.48 0.72 -16.42
C CYS A 526 -7.81 0.81 -17.18
N ILE A 527 -7.81 0.83 -18.51
CA ILE A 527 -9.05 0.90 -19.31
C ILE A 527 -9.81 -0.42 -19.23
N VAL A 528 -9.14 -1.57 -19.42
CA VAL A 528 -9.78 -2.89 -19.37
C VAL A 528 -10.38 -3.14 -18.00
N MET A 529 -9.58 -2.99 -16.93
CA MET A 529 -10.07 -3.20 -15.57
C MET A 529 -11.06 -2.12 -15.16
N GLY A 530 -10.86 -0.87 -15.54
CA GLY A 530 -11.79 0.23 -15.25
C GLY A 530 -13.16 0.02 -15.89
N LEU A 531 -13.24 -0.28 -17.19
CA LEU A 531 -14.50 -0.58 -17.86
C LEU A 531 -15.18 -1.81 -17.24
N PHE A 532 -14.41 -2.86 -17.00
CA PHE A 532 -14.91 -4.09 -16.40
C PHE A 532 -15.55 -3.84 -15.02
N THR A 533 -14.88 -3.07 -14.18
CA THR A 533 -15.28 -2.80 -12.78
C THR A 533 -16.26 -1.64 -12.63
N SER A 534 -16.38 -0.76 -13.62
CA SER A 534 -17.36 0.33 -13.61
C SER A 534 -18.76 -0.13 -14.03
N LEU A 535 -18.84 -1.12 -14.92
CA LEU A 535 -20.10 -1.63 -15.47
C LEU A 535 -20.73 -2.73 -14.62
N SER A 536 -19.95 -3.37 -13.75
CA SER A 536 -20.41 -4.49 -12.93
C SER A 536 -20.18 -4.20 -11.45
N THR A 537 -21.16 -4.56 -10.61
CA THR A 537 -21.02 -4.55 -9.14
C THR A 537 -20.82 -5.95 -8.56
N THR A 538 -20.97 -6.98 -9.39
CA THR A 538 -20.82 -8.38 -8.97
C THR A 538 -19.73 -9.04 -9.80
N PHE A 539 -18.76 -9.64 -9.13
CA PHE A 539 -17.57 -10.25 -9.72
C PHE A 539 -17.54 -11.74 -9.38
N PRO A 540 -17.99 -12.61 -10.30
CA PRO A 540 -17.88 -14.05 -10.12
C PRO A 540 -16.41 -14.51 -10.09
N LEU A 541 -16.14 -15.68 -9.53
CA LEU A 541 -14.76 -16.16 -9.35
C LEU A 541 -13.95 -16.22 -10.65
N TRP A 542 -14.57 -16.48 -11.80
CA TRP A 542 -13.83 -16.53 -13.08
C TRP A 542 -13.12 -15.21 -13.44
N THR A 543 -13.56 -14.09 -12.89
CA THR A 543 -12.99 -12.77 -13.19
C THR A 543 -11.58 -12.62 -12.63
N CYS A 544 -11.20 -13.39 -11.60
CA CYS A 544 -9.83 -13.37 -11.10
C CYS A 544 -8.84 -13.92 -12.13
N PHE A 545 -9.24 -14.86 -12.99
CA PHE A 545 -8.39 -15.35 -14.07
C PHE A 545 -8.09 -14.25 -15.08
N VAL A 546 -9.10 -13.44 -15.44
CA VAL A 546 -8.89 -12.28 -16.33
C VAL A 546 -7.89 -11.32 -15.72
N ALA A 547 -8.08 -10.96 -14.44
CA ALA A 547 -7.19 -10.05 -13.73
C ALA A 547 -5.76 -10.60 -13.65
N TYR A 548 -5.59 -11.88 -13.26
CA TYR A 548 -4.27 -12.50 -13.17
C TYR A 548 -3.58 -12.69 -14.51
N SER A 549 -4.33 -12.97 -15.59
CA SER A 549 -3.76 -13.08 -16.95
C SER A 549 -3.32 -11.74 -17.52
N LEU A 550 -3.91 -10.62 -17.08
CA LEU A 550 -3.58 -9.30 -17.57
C LEU A 550 -2.18 -8.83 -17.13
N TYR A 551 -1.64 -9.31 -16.00
CA TYR A 551 -0.30 -8.96 -15.52
C TYR A 551 0.86 -9.58 -16.33
N PRO A 552 0.91 -10.90 -16.60
CA PRO A 552 1.92 -11.45 -17.50
C PRO A 552 1.72 -10.94 -18.93
N PHE A 553 0.47 -10.71 -19.36
CA PHE A 553 0.20 -10.08 -20.67
C PHE A 553 0.82 -8.67 -20.77
N SER A 554 0.72 -7.86 -19.72
CA SER A 554 1.31 -6.52 -19.67
C SER A 554 2.85 -6.57 -19.79
N LEU A 555 3.50 -7.56 -19.16
CA LEU A 555 4.93 -7.79 -19.25
C LEU A 555 5.38 -8.27 -20.64
N VAL A 556 4.63 -9.20 -21.25
CA VAL A 556 4.93 -9.70 -22.61
C VAL A 556 4.78 -8.57 -23.63
N LEU A 557 3.66 -7.84 -23.57
CA LEU A 557 3.41 -6.70 -24.46
C LEU A 557 4.52 -5.65 -24.35
N LEU A 558 4.99 -5.39 -23.13
CA LEU A 558 6.10 -4.49 -22.91
C LEU A 558 7.42 -5.00 -23.53
N GLY A 559 7.70 -6.30 -23.40
CA GLY A 559 8.86 -6.93 -24.01
C GLY A 559 8.89 -6.76 -25.52
N GLU A 560 7.78 -7.09 -26.18
CA GLU A 560 7.62 -6.96 -27.63
C GLU A 560 7.75 -5.50 -28.09
N LEU A 561 7.08 -4.56 -27.41
CA LEU A 561 7.16 -3.14 -27.75
C LEU A 561 8.58 -2.57 -27.58
N GLN A 562 9.33 -3.04 -26.59
CA GLN A 562 10.73 -2.63 -26.41
C GLN A 562 11.69 -3.24 -27.45
N VAL A 563 11.37 -4.42 -27.98
CA VAL A 563 12.10 -5.02 -29.11
C VAL A 563 11.82 -4.22 -30.37
N PHE A 564 10.55 -3.87 -30.62
CA PHE A 564 10.12 -3.08 -31.76
C PHE A 564 10.78 -1.69 -31.79
N ASP A 565 10.77 -0.95 -30.67
CA ASP A 565 11.38 0.39 -30.56
C ASP A 565 12.92 0.32 -30.76
N ARG A 566 13.56 -0.80 -30.36
CA ARG A 566 14.98 -1.07 -30.65
C ARG A 566 15.26 -1.39 -32.12
N ALA A 567 14.37 -2.12 -32.79
CA ALA A 567 14.48 -2.43 -34.21
C ALA A 567 14.32 -1.17 -35.08
N GLU A 568 13.31 -0.35 -34.79
CA GLU A 568 13.05 0.92 -35.49
C GLU A 568 14.22 1.91 -35.32
N THR A 569 14.78 2.02 -34.11
CA THR A 569 15.96 2.86 -33.89
C THR A 569 17.23 2.33 -34.56
N ALA A 570 17.37 1.00 -34.73
CA ALA A 570 18.47 0.40 -35.48
C ALA A 570 18.35 0.68 -36.99
N GLU A 571 17.16 0.51 -37.57
CA GLU A 571 16.89 0.83 -38.98
C GLU A 571 17.06 2.33 -39.29
N LEU A 572 16.60 3.21 -38.38
CA LEU A 572 16.80 4.65 -38.53
C LEU A 572 18.29 5.04 -38.43
N ARG A 573 19.08 4.41 -37.55
CA ARG A 573 20.53 4.61 -37.50
C ARG A 573 21.22 4.10 -38.76
N GLN A 574 20.80 2.95 -39.28
CA GLN A 574 21.34 2.37 -40.50
C GLN A 574 21.00 3.24 -41.73
N SER A 575 19.78 3.77 -41.79
CA SER A 575 19.34 4.70 -42.84
C SER A 575 20.05 6.05 -42.79
N ARG A 576 20.31 6.56 -41.58
CA ARG A 576 21.07 7.80 -41.36
C ARG A 576 22.56 7.61 -41.64
N ALA A 577 23.12 6.43 -41.34
CA ALA A 577 24.48 6.05 -41.72
C ALA A 577 24.63 5.81 -43.24
N ALA A 578 23.56 5.40 -43.91
CA ALA A 578 23.51 5.23 -45.37
C ALA A 578 23.27 6.55 -46.13
N GLY A 579 23.20 7.70 -45.46
CA GLY A 579 23.07 9.02 -46.10
C GLY A 579 21.73 9.30 -46.77
N LEU A 580 20.68 8.50 -46.47
CA LEU A 580 19.38 8.57 -47.14
C LEU A 580 18.45 9.68 -46.63
N TRP A 581 18.85 10.44 -45.60
CA TRP A 581 18.08 11.56 -45.06
C TRP A 581 18.98 12.77 -44.79
N PRO A 582 18.67 13.97 -45.32
CA PRO A 582 19.38 15.18 -44.96
C PRO A 582 19.11 15.54 -43.49
N SER A 583 20.16 16.06 -42.85
CA SER A 583 20.30 16.36 -41.41
C SER A 583 19.19 17.19 -40.80
#